data_AF-A0AAW8RJT2-F1
#
_entry.id   AF-A0AAW8RJT2-F1
#
_cell.length_a   1.000
_cell.length_b   1.000
_cell.length_c   1.000
_cell.angle_alpha   90.00
_cell.angle_beta   90.00
_cell.angle_gamma   90.00
#
_symmetry.space_group_name_H-M   'P 1'
#
loop_
_entity.id
_entity.type
_entity.pdbx_description
1 polymer ?
#
loop_
_entity_poly.entity_id
_entity_poly.type
_entity_poly.pdbx_seq_one_letter_code
_entity_poly.pdbx_strand_id
1 'polypeptide(L)' 'MKDFDSLGARQQPPKEVNPVGVDWQGNSLYPGDFCYLTEEGYVPVNDILEYAQQHYPKIELGGI' A
#
# COMPACT_ATOMS: atom_id res chain seq x y z
N MET A 1 17.99 9.69 -23.65
CA MET A 1 17.35 8.38 -23.91
C MET A 1 18.45 7.34 -23.88
N LYS A 2 18.40 6.32 -23.01
CA LYS A 2 19.42 5.25 -23.01
C LYS A 2 18.94 4.15 -23.97
N ASP A 3 19.78 3.84 -24.95
CA ASP A 3 19.56 2.82 -25.97
C ASP A 3 19.32 1.45 -25.33
N PHE A 4 18.28 0.77 -25.82
CA PHE A 4 17.90 -0.56 -25.40
C PHE A 4 18.86 -1.59 -25.99
N ASP A 5 19.78 -2.10 -25.17
CA ASP A 5 20.77 -3.10 -25.58
C ASP A 5 20.15 -4.51 -25.57
N SER A 6 19.94 -5.06 -26.78
CA SER A 6 19.16 -6.29 -27.04
C SER A 6 19.98 -7.58 -26.84
N LEU A 7 21.11 -7.54 -26.14
CA LEU A 7 22.05 -8.66 -25.98
C LEU A 7 21.69 -9.68 -24.89
N GLY A 8 20.41 -9.76 -24.47
CA GLY A 8 19.99 -10.76 -23.47
C GLY A 8 20.71 -10.63 -22.13
N ALA A 9 21.28 -9.46 -21.84
CA ALA A 9 21.94 -9.18 -20.57
C ALA A 9 20.92 -9.34 -19.46
N ARG A 10 21.15 -10.30 -18.55
CA ARG A 10 20.34 -10.48 -17.35
C ARG A 10 20.39 -9.16 -16.57
N GLN A 11 19.30 -8.40 -16.64
CA GLN A 11 19.16 -7.19 -15.85
C GLN A 11 19.17 -7.61 -14.39
N GLN A 12 20.14 -7.11 -13.62
CA GLN A 12 20.07 -7.25 -12.18
C GLN A 12 18.77 -6.58 -11.73
N PRO A 13 17.99 -7.20 -10.82
CA PRO A 13 16.85 -6.51 -10.25
C PRO A 13 17.31 -5.15 -9.71
N PRO A 14 16.51 -4.08 -9.88
CA PRO A 14 16.85 -2.78 -9.35
C PRO A 14 17.29 -2.92 -7.89
N LYS A 15 18.47 -2.41 -7.54
CA LYS A 15 19.03 -2.51 -6.18
C LYS A 15 18.18 -1.78 -5.15
N GLU A 16 17.39 -0.82 -5.59
CA GLU A 16 16.63 0.08 -4.73
C GLU A 16 15.15 -0.09 -5.06
N VAL A 17 14.40 -0.48 -4.03
CA VAL A 17 12.95 -0.55 -4.09
C VAL A 17 12.44 0.84 -3.73
N ASN A 18 12.12 1.63 -4.74
CA ASN A 18 11.53 2.95 -4.52
C ASN A 18 10.06 2.80 -4.08
N PRO A 19 9.57 3.68 -3.22
CA PRO A 19 8.16 3.70 -2.88
C PRO A 19 7.32 4.00 -4.12
N VAL A 20 6.21 3.30 -4.26
CA VAL A 20 5.25 3.45 -5.38
C VAL A 20 4.11 4.41 -5.05
N GLY A 21 3.95 4.78 -3.78
CA GLY A 21 2.91 5.68 -3.32
C GLY A 21 2.92 5.85 -1.81
N VAL A 22 1.83 6.39 -1.29
CA VAL A 22 1.58 6.53 0.14
C VAL A 22 0.25 5.89 0.52
N ASP A 23 0.18 5.38 1.75
CA ASP A 23 -1.05 4.86 2.34
C ASP A 23 -1.94 5.99 2.89
N TRP A 24 -3.10 5.60 3.42
CA TRP A 24 -4.07 6.49 4.07
C TRP A 24 -3.55 7.28 5.28
N GLN A 25 -2.42 6.86 5.88
CA GLN A 25 -1.75 7.57 6.98
C GLN A 25 -0.54 8.39 6.50
N GLY A 26 -0.18 8.33 5.21
CA GLY A 26 0.98 8.99 4.63
C GLY A 26 2.28 8.17 4.69
N ASN A 27 2.25 6.90 5.10
CA ASN A 27 3.41 6.01 5.06
C ASN A 27 3.70 5.57 3.63
N SER A 28 4.98 5.33 3.33
CA SER A 28 5.41 4.86 2.01
C SER A 28 4.96 3.42 1.73
N LEU A 29 4.38 3.21 0.54
CA LEU A 29 4.04 1.89 0.01
C LEU A 29 5.12 1.42 -0.97
N TYR A 30 5.42 0.13 -0.94
CA TYR A 30 6.44 -0.50 -1.77
C TYR A 30 5.82 -1.54 -2.73
N PRO A 31 6.47 -1.82 -3.87
CA PRO A 31 6.08 -2.91 -4.75
C PRO A 31 5.98 -4.24 -3.99
N GLY A 32 4.83 -4.90 -4.11
CA GLY A 32 4.54 -6.17 -3.45
C GLY A 32 3.67 -6.04 -2.20
N ASP A 33 3.44 -4.83 -1.70
CA ASP A 33 2.51 -4.61 -0.59
C ASP A 33 1.07 -4.91 -1.00
N PHE A 34 0.37 -5.66 -0.13
CA PHE A 34 -1.05 -5.96 -0.31
C PHE A 34 -1.89 -4.89 0.39
N CYS A 35 -2.71 -4.19 -0.38
CA CYS A 35 -3.55 -3.10 0.11
C CYS A 35 -4.98 -3.22 -0.42
N TYR A 36 -5.93 -2.71 0.35
CA TYR A 36 -7.29 -2.40 -0.11
C TYR A 36 -7.35 -0.97 -0.62
N LEU A 37 -8.20 -0.70 -1.60
CA LEU A 37 -8.50 0.66 -2.04
C LEU A 37 -9.77 1.16 -1.34
N THR A 38 -9.69 2.30 -0.67
CA THR A 38 -10.80 2.98 0.00
C THR A 38 -10.96 4.41 -0.54
N GLU A 39 -11.92 5.18 -0.02
CA GLU A 39 -12.12 6.57 -0.43
C GLU A 39 -10.97 7.50 -0.02
N GLU A 40 -10.23 7.17 1.05
CA GLU A 40 -9.10 7.96 1.55
C GLU A 40 -7.75 7.52 1.00
N GLY A 41 -7.69 6.37 0.32
CA GLY A 41 -6.49 5.90 -0.36
C GLY A 41 -6.26 4.40 -0.20
N TYR A 42 -4.99 4.02 -0.25
CA TYR A 42 -4.58 2.63 -0.07
C TYR A 42 -4.42 2.30 1.42
N VAL A 43 -5.06 1.22 1.86
CA VAL A 43 -4.98 0.71 3.23
C VAL A 43 -4.25 -0.64 3.23
N PRO A 44 -3.07 -0.75 3.85
CA PRO A 44 -2.37 -2.02 3.99
C PRO A 44 -3.25 -3.09 4.65
N VAL A 45 -3.13 -4.34 4.22
CA VAL A 45 -3.91 -5.46 4.79
C VAL A 45 -3.72 -5.58 6.31
N ASN A 46 -2.53 -5.23 6.82
CA ASN A 46 -2.24 -5.27 8.26
C ASN A 46 -3.00 -4.18 9.05
N ASP A 47 -3.38 -3.09 8.39
CA ASP A 47 -3.96 -1.90 9.02
C ASP A 47 -5.48 -1.82 8.81
N ILE A 48 -6.08 -2.77 8.06
CA ILE A 48 -7.51 -2.74 7.72
C ILE A 48 -8.41 -2.75 8.95
N LEU A 49 -7.98 -3.40 10.04
CA LEU A 49 -8.74 -3.42 11.29
C LEU A 49 -8.70 -2.06 11.99
N GLU A 50 -7.56 -1.37 11.96
CA GLU A 50 -7.43 -0.03 12.52
C GLU A 50 -8.27 0.96 11.70
N TYR A 51 -8.15 0.92 10.37
CA TYR A 51 -9.00 1.69 9.47
C TYR A 51 -10.49 1.45 9.76
N ALA A 52 -10.91 0.19 9.87
CA ALA A 52 -12.31 -0.14 10.15
C ALA A 52 -12.79 0.41 11.51
N GLN A 53 -11.94 0.39 12.54
CA GLN A 53 -12.29 0.91 13.87
C GLN A 53 -12.41 2.43 13.89
N GLN A 54 -11.54 3.14 13.15
CA GLN A 54 -11.57 4.60 13.06
C GLN A 54 -12.82 5.10 12.30
N HIS A 55 -13.24 4.39 11.25
CA HIS A 55 -14.35 4.82 10.39
C HIS A 55 -15.71 4.24 10.78
N TYR A 56 -15.73 3.07 11.40
CA TYR A 56 -16.94 2.37 11.81
C TYR A 56 -16.86 2.03 13.30
N PRO A 57 -16.86 3.05 14.18
CA PRO A 57 -16.84 2.81 15.62
C PRO A 57 -18.02 1.90 15.99
N LYS A 58 -17.74 0.88 16.80
CA LYS A 58 -18.78 -0.01 17.30
C LYS A 58 -19.85 0.83 17.99
N ILE A 59 -21.06 0.78 17.47
CA ILE A 59 -22.22 1.32 18.17
C ILE A 59 -22.50 0.35 19.32
N GLU A 60 -22.15 0.73 20.54
CA GLU A 60 -22.70 0.06 21.72
C GLU A 60 -24.17 0.46 21.79
N LEU A 61 -25.04 -0.39 21.24
CA LEU A 61 -26.47 -0.34 21.51
C LEU A 61 -26.61 -0.69 23.00
N GLY A 62 -26.51 0.31 23.85
CA GLY A 62 -26.77 0.20 25.28
C GLY A 62 -28.15 -0.42 25.46
N GLY A 63 -28.15 -1.70 25.86
CA GLY A 63 -29.35 -2.38 26.31
C GLY A 63 -29.82 -1.70 27.59
N ILE A 64 -30.87 -0.91 27.45
CA ILE A 64 -31.76 -0.54 28.55
C ILE A 64 -32.56 -1.76 29.03
#